data_AF-A0A553QBH8-F1
#
_entry.id   AF-A0A553QBH8-F1
#
_cell.length_a   1.000
_cell.length_b   1.000
_cell.length_c   1.000
_cell.angle_alpha   90.00
_cell.angle_beta   90.00
_cell.angle_gamma   90.00
#
_symmetry.space_group_name_H-M   'P 1'
#
loop_
_entity.id
_entity.type
_entity.pdbx_description
1 polymer ?
#
loop_
_entity_poly.entity_id
_entity_poly.type
_entity_poly.pdbx_seq_one_letter_code
_entity_poly.pdbx_strand_id
1 'polypeptide(L)'
;MFSTRTMRIANTGCLGLLAKDFAKSSHACQNVKRTSLNLRSRVHSSSKFIIESIKDPSKEILNNKGLFSGLEDMLFYTITEGAESVPVSQFIAAVKSTGLLTSDPRLRDCMEKIRKAVRESPGEVMMDRELFRKCASSNIVLLSLAFRRKFIIPEFETFVDIINQIYTTSQLHCDGQVAKYIPHLTKFSPDLWGVSLCTVDGQRHSVGDTKVPFCLQSCVKPLEYAIAVHEHGTDGVHRYVGKEPSGFKFNKLSLGEEDKPHNPMVNAGAIVISSLIKPGVNKAEKFDYLHWESSIILREFWLCLRSPVPQTAPLHRKTHLWLLLKVMEFVNKMTGSEYVGFSNATFQSEKETGDRNYAIGYYLKEKKCFPSGVEMIDALDFYFQLCAIEVTCESGSVMAATLANGGICPITGERVLSTEAVRNTLSLMHSCGMYDYSGQFAFHVGLPAKSGVSGAVLLVVPNVMGIMCWSPPVDKVGNSVRGIRFCEELVSLFNFHNYDNLRHFLRKHDPRRQSGDDRNKSVVNLMFAAHSGDVSALRRFALSSMNMELKDYDSRTPLHVAAAEGHVDVVLFLTEACRVNPLVKDRWGNIPRDDAIQFGHTDVMKILEEYEQINNQQTTQISVEDVNPQTS
;
A
#
# COMPACT_ATOMS: atom_id res chain seq x y z
N MET A 1 7.27 39.32 37.61
CA MET A 1 8.37 40.16 38.10
C MET A 1 9.63 39.33 38.10
N PHE A 2 10.68 39.80 37.40
CA PHE A 2 12.11 39.83 37.76
C PHE A 2 12.68 38.67 38.61
N SER A 3 13.88 38.12 38.41
CA SER A 3 15.09 38.49 37.65
C SER A 3 16.10 37.39 38.07
N THR A 4 16.69 36.64 37.16
CA THR A 4 18.07 36.82 36.67
C THR A 4 19.16 37.11 37.72
N ARG A 5 20.26 36.36 37.51
CA ARG A 5 21.68 36.68 37.69
C ARG A 5 22.33 36.37 39.05
N THR A 6 23.26 35.41 39.10
CA THR A 6 24.68 35.45 38.63
C THR A 6 25.58 36.12 39.67
N MET A 7 26.66 35.45 40.07
CA MET A 7 28.06 35.97 40.10
C MET A 7 28.98 34.98 40.86
N ARG A 8 30.25 34.76 40.52
CA ARG A 8 31.10 34.97 39.32
C ARG A 8 32.55 34.56 39.71
N ILE A 9 33.31 34.02 38.73
CA ILE A 9 34.74 34.29 38.39
C ILE A 9 35.81 33.67 39.32
N ALA A 10 36.96 33.12 38.87
CA ALA A 10 37.87 33.35 37.71
C ALA A 10 38.67 32.04 37.39
N ASN A 11 39.50 31.83 36.35
CA ASN A 11 39.89 32.52 35.11
C ASN A 11 40.73 31.53 34.27
N THR A 12 40.65 31.65 32.94
CA THR A 12 41.72 31.45 31.91
C THR A 12 42.66 30.23 31.92
N GLY A 13 42.63 29.45 30.82
CA GLY A 13 43.78 28.69 30.33
C GLY A 13 43.44 27.59 29.30
N CYS A 14 44.07 27.63 28.13
CA CYS A 14 44.14 26.55 27.12
C CYS A 14 42.94 26.31 26.17
N LEU A 15 42.57 27.35 25.41
CA LEU A 15 41.90 27.22 24.11
C LEU A 15 42.93 27.05 22.98
N GLY A 16 43.87 26.13 23.16
CA GLY A 16 45.02 25.97 22.28
C GLY A 16 45.63 24.59 22.37
N LEU A 17 44.87 23.55 22.03
CA LEU A 17 45.41 22.18 21.82
C LEU A 17 44.54 21.26 20.93
N LEU A 18 43.53 21.78 20.22
CA LEU A 18 42.70 20.99 19.27
C LEU A 18 42.69 21.55 17.84
N ALA A 19 43.68 22.38 17.49
CA ALA A 19 43.85 22.96 16.15
C ALA A 19 45.22 22.65 15.51
N LYS A 20 45.91 21.59 15.98
CA LYS A 20 47.24 21.20 15.47
C LYS A 20 47.33 19.84 14.76
N ASP A 21 46.26 19.04 14.74
CA ASP A 21 46.28 17.73 14.07
C ASP A 21 45.51 17.66 12.74
N PHE A 22 44.92 18.77 12.27
CA PHE A 22 44.32 18.88 10.93
C PHE A 22 45.19 19.62 9.90
N ALA A 23 46.41 20.02 10.26
CA ALA A 23 47.31 20.82 9.41
C ALA A 23 48.65 20.13 9.07
N LYS A 24 48.72 18.78 9.15
CA LYS A 24 49.92 18.00 8.77
C LYS A 24 49.74 17.04 7.59
N SER A 25 48.60 17.01 6.90
CA SER A 25 48.42 16.22 5.68
C SER A 25 48.44 17.02 4.38
N SER A 26 48.52 18.37 4.42
CA SER A 26 48.49 19.20 3.19
C SER A 26 49.87 19.55 2.61
N HIS A 27 50.97 19.04 3.15
CA HIS A 27 52.33 19.30 2.63
C HIS A 27 53.06 18.06 2.05
N ALA A 28 52.40 16.91 1.97
CA ALA A 28 52.91 15.75 1.22
C ALA A 28 52.38 15.66 -0.23
N CYS A 29 51.53 16.60 -0.69
CA CYS A 29 50.87 16.55 -1.99
C CYS A 29 51.33 17.65 -2.98
N GLN A 30 52.60 18.08 -2.88
CA GLN A 30 53.20 19.05 -3.83
C GLN A 30 54.51 18.61 -4.49
N ASN A 31 55.03 17.41 -4.19
CA ASN A 31 56.27 16.89 -4.82
C ASN A 31 56.11 15.69 -5.77
N VAL A 32 54.89 15.38 -6.21
CA VAL A 32 54.65 14.33 -7.25
C VAL A 32 54.31 14.93 -8.63
N LYS A 33 54.29 16.26 -8.77
CA LYS A 33 53.99 16.94 -10.06
C LYS A 33 55.20 17.22 -10.96
N ARG A 34 56.37 16.62 -10.71
CA ARG A 34 57.59 16.88 -11.52
C ARG A 34 58.31 15.67 -12.12
N THR A 35 57.73 14.47 -12.04
CA THR A 35 58.29 13.25 -12.65
C THR A 35 57.34 12.51 -13.60
N SER A 36 56.33 13.18 -14.16
CA SER A 36 55.39 12.60 -15.13
C SER A 36 55.40 13.30 -16.50
N LEU A 37 56.53 13.91 -16.90
CA LEU A 37 56.65 14.68 -18.14
C LEU A 37 57.38 13.96 -19.29
N ASN A 38 57.76 12.68 -19.14
CA ASN A 38 58.45 11.91 -20.19
C ASN A 38 57.84 10.53 -20.49
N LEU A 39 56.50 10.40 -20.46
CA LEU A 39 55.80 9.22 -21.01
C LEU A 39 54.48 9.59 -21.69
N ARG A 40 54.45 10.73 -22.39
CA ARG A 40 53.25 11.24 -23.09
C ARG A 40 53.30 11.11 -24.61
N SER A 41 54.18 10.28 -25.17
CA SER A 41 54.37 10.19 -26.63
C SER A 41 54.14 8.81 -27.27
N ARG A 42 53.56 7.82 -26.57
CA ARG A 42 53.26 6.50 -27.18
C ARG A 42 51.91 5.84 -26.82
N VAL A 43 50.97 6.62 -26.30
CA VAL A 43 49.57 6.18 -26.12
C VAL A 43 48.66 7.16 -26.86
N HIS A 44 48.65 7.07 -28.19
CA HIS A 44 47.81 7.90 -29.06
C HIS A 44 47.14 7.12 -30.20
N SER A 45 46.96 5.80 -30.05
CA SER A 45 46.23 5.01 -31.08
C SER A 45 45.18 4.01 -30.57
N SER A 46 44.92 3.91 -29.26
CA SER A 46 43.92 2.93 -28.75
C SER A 46 42.84 3.54 -27.85
N SER A 47 42.98 4.81 -27.47
CA SER A 47 41.96 5.54 -26.69
C SER A 47 40.92 6.26 -27.57
N LYS A 48 40.91 6.01 -28.89
CA LYS A 48 39.96 6.60 -29.85
C LYS A 48 38.80 5.67 -30.26
N PHE A 49 38.77 4.42 -29.80
CA PHE A 49 37.70 3.48 -30.18
C PHE A 49 36.70 3.14 -29.07
N ILE A 50 36.82 3.73 -27.86
CA ILE A 50 35.92 3.46 -26.73
C ILE A 50 35.09 4.71 -26.31
N ILE A 51 35.23 5.86 -26.97
CA ILE A 51 34.44 7.08 -26.66
C ILE A 51 33.69 7.65 -27.89
N GLU A 52 33.45 6.85 -28.94
CA GLU A 52 32.76 7.35 -30.15
C GLU A 52 31.55 6.52 -30.63
N SER A 53 30.91 5.72 -29.78
CA SER A 53 29.66 5.03 -30.18
C SER A 53 28.53 5.02 -29.15
N ILE A 54 28.57 5.90 -28.16
CA ILE A 54 27.35 6.32 -27.46
C ILE A 54 26.97 7.69 -28.03
N LYS A 55 26.33 7.69 -29.20
CA LYS A 55 25.41 8.78 -29.54
C LYS A 55 24.26 8.69 -28.56
N ASP A 56 24.42 9.37 -27.45
CA ASP A 56 23.37 9.65 -26.49
C ASP A 56 22.23 10.34 -27.25
N PRO A 57 21.05 9.72 -27.41
CA PRO A 57 19.92 10.35 -28.09
C PRO A 57 19.52 11.66 -27.39
N SER A 58 19.91 11.84 -26.12
CA SER A 58 19.62 13.06 -25.37
C SER A 58 20.52 14.26 -25.77
N LYS A 59 21.67 14.06 -26.42
CA LYS A 59 22.56 15.19 -26.79
C LYS A 59 22.25 15.84 -28.13
N GLU A 60 21.67 15.14 -29.10
CA GLU A 60 21.10 15.77 -30.31
C GLU A 60 19.75 16.46 -30.00
N ILE A 61 19.10 16.10 -28.89
CA ILE A 61 17.85 16.74 -28.42
C ILE A 61 18.12 18.06 -27.69
N LEU A 62 19.30 18.25 -27.08
CA LEU A 62 19.61 19.45 -26.29
C LEU A 62 19.96 20.70 -27.11
N ASN A 63 20.10 20.58 -28.44
CA ASN A 63 20.33 21.73 -29.33
C ASN A 63 19.05 22.29 -29.97
N ASN A 64 17.89 21.67 -29.76
CA ASN A 64 16.60 22.22 -30.16
C ASN A 64 15.97 22.98 -28.97
N LYS A 65 16.40 24.23 -28.77
CA LYS A 65 15.84 25.17 -27.78
C LYS A 65 14.39 25.63 -28.08
N GLY A 66 13.59 24.79 -28.74
CA GLY A 66 12.18 25.04 -29.05
C GLY A 66 11.26 23.81 -29.08
N LEU A 67 11.72 22.60 -28.69
CA LEU A 67 10.94 21.36 -28.89
C LEU A 67 10.19 20.85 -27.63
N PHE A 68 10.54 21.28 -26.43
CA PHE A 68 9.87 20.88 -25.18
C PHE A 68 9.48 22.11 -24.37
N SER A 69 8.18 22.45 -24.41
CA SER A 69 7.66 23.65 -23.77
C SER A 69 7.08 23.42 -22.37
N GLY A 70 6.93 22.15 -21.94
CA GLY A 70 6.43 21.80 -20.60
C GLY A 70 6.53 20.32 -20.23
N LEU A 71 6.24 20.00 -18.96
CA LEU A 71 6.12 18.61 -18.46
C LEU A 71 4.97 17.86 -19.16
N GLU A 72 3.98 18.60 -19.64
CA GLU A 72 2.84 18.14 -20.41
C GLU A 72 3.27 17.53 -21.75
N ASP A 73 4.19 18.18 -22.46
CA ASP A 73 4.66 17.72 -23.77
C ASP A 73 5.41 16.39 -23.62
N MET A 74 6.29 16.29 -22.61
CA MET A 74 7.02 15.05 -22.30
C MET A 74 6.07 13.91 -21.95
N LEU A 75 5.02 14.20 -21.17
CA LEU A 75 4.02 13.22 -20.81
C LEU A 75 3.21 12.76 -22.02
N PHE A 76 2.81 13.69 -22.89
CA PHE A 76 2.13 13.38 -24.13
C PHE A 76 2.95 12.41 -24.98
N TYR A 77 4.23 12.72 -25.23
CA TYR A 77 5.12 11.81 -25.98
C TYR A 77 5.28 10.43 -25.34
N THR A 78 5.25 10.36 -24.01
CA THR A 78 5.33 9.07 -23.28
C THR A 78 4.07 8.24 -23.52
N ILE A 79 2.90 8.87 -23.56
CA ILE A 79 1.62 8.20 -23.77
C ILE A 79 1.41 7.83 -25.24
N THR A 80 1.85 8.69 -26.16
CA THR A 80 1.65 8.50 -27.60
C THR A 80 2.74 7.68 -28.28
N GLU A 81 3.76 7.25 -27.55
CA GLU A 81 4.92 6.51 -28.08
C GLU A 81 5.58 7.21 -29.28
N GLY A 82 5.55 8.54 -29.29
CA GLY A 82 6.11 9.36 -30.37
C GLY A 82 5.10 9.78 -31.46
N ALA A 83 3.85 9.34 -31.42
CA ALA A 83 2.83 9.78 -32.37
C ALA A 83 2.44 11.26 -32.17
N GLU A 84 2.10 11.94 -33.27
CA GLU A 84 1.71 13.36 -33.26
C GLU A 84 0.32 13.60 -32.66
N SER A 85 -0.59 12.62 -32.81
CA SER A 85 -1.93 12.63 -32.21
C SER A 85 -2.39 11.19 -31.92
N VAL A 86 -3.23 11.04 -30.90
CA VAL A 86 -3.84 9.74 -30.53
C VAL A 86 -5.34 9.88 -30.34
N PRO A 87 -6.14 8.85 -30.62
CA PRO A 87 -7.56 8.85 -30.28
C PRO A 87 -7.78 9.09 -28.77
N VAL A 88 -8.78 9.92 -28.43
CA VAL A 88 -9.17 10.14 -27.02
C VAL A 88 -9.53 8.82 -26.32
N SER A 89 -10.09 7.86 -27.06
CA SER A 89 -10.42 6.51 -26.60
C SER A 89 -9.17 5.77 -26.09
N GLN A 90 -8.06 5.84 -26.84
CA GLN A 90 -6.77 5.26 -26.46
C GLN A 90 -6.18 5.96 -25.23
N PHE A 91 -6.28 7.29 -25.12
CA PHE A 91 -5.84 8.01 -23.93
C PHE A 91 -6.62 7.56 -22.67
N ILE A 92 -7.95 7.44 -22.77
CA ILE A 92 -8.79 6.98 -21.65
C ILE A 92 -8.44 5.53 -21.28
N ALA A 93 -8.19 4.67 -22.25
CA ALA A 93 -7.74 3.30 -22.01
C ALA A 93 -6.38 3.27 -21.29
N ALA A 94 -5.43 4.11 -21.71
CA ALA A 94 -4.13 4.25 -21.07
C ALA A 94 -4.22 4.81 -19.64
N VAL A 95 -5.16 5.71 -19.35
CA VAL A 95 -5.43 6.14 -17.97
C VAL A 95 -5.97 4.99 -17.13
N LYS A 96 -6.91 4.20 -17.68
CA LYS A 96 -7.49 3.04 -16.98
C LYS A 96 -6.48 1.94 -16.69
N SER A 97 -5.51 1.69 -17.58
CA SER A 97 -4.45 0.69 -17.35
C SER A 97 -3.55 1.05 -16.17
N THR A 98 -3.45 2.33 -15.80
CA THR A 98 -2.75 2.74 -14.55
C THR A 98 -3.52 2.38 -13.27
N GLY A 99 -4.78 1.93 -13.39
CA GLY A 99 -5.69 1.63 -12.28
C GLY A 99 -6.55 2.80 -11.84
N LEU A 100 -6.38 4.00 -12.40
CA LEU A 100 -7.26 5.14 -12.11
C LEU A 100 -8.61 4.98 -12.81
N LEU A 101 -9.68 5.34 -12.11
CA LEU A 101 -11.01 5.40 -12.71
C LEU A 101 -11.27 6.76 -13.34
N THR A 102 -12.05 6.78 -14.42
CA THR A 102 -12.50 8.03 -15.06
C THR A 102 -13.46 8.86 -14.19
N SER A 103 -13.98 8.26 -13.13
CA SER A 103 -14.81 8.90 -12.11
C SER A 103 -14.00 9.46 -10.93
N ASP A 104 -12.67 9.35 -10.93
CA ASP A 104 -11.83 9.88 -9.87
C ASP A 104 -12.05 11.41 -9.73
N PRO A 105 -12.43 11.90 -8.52
CA PRO A 105 -12.65 13.33 -8.28
C PRO A 105 -11.45 14.21 -8.64
N ARG A 106 -10.22 13.70 -8.50
CA ARG A 106 -8.98 14.40 -8.87
C ARG A 106 -8.76 14.50 -10.38
N LEU A 107 -9.51 13.75 -11.19
CA LEU A 107 -9.47 13.81 -12.66
C LEU A 107 -10.69 14.51 -13.28
N ARG A 108 -11.61 15.02 -12.45
CA ARG A 108 -12.88 15.62 -12.90
C ARG A 108 -12.67 16.69 -13.97
N ASP A 109 -11.80 17.66 -13.72
CA ASP A 109 -11.57 18.79 -14.64
C ASP A 109 -11.02 18.31 -16.00
N CYS A 110 -10.05 17.39 -15.98
CA CYS A 110 -9.52 16.76 -17.20
C CYS A 110 -10.63 16.03 -17.98
N MET A 111 -11.42 15.21 -17.30
CA MET A 111 -12.49 14.42 -17.93
C MET A 111 -13.64 15.29 -18.44
N GLU A 112 -13.99 16.38 -17.77
CA GLU A 112 -14.99 17.35 -18.23
C GLU A 112 -14.53 18.08 -19.51
N LYS A 113 -13.27 18.51 -19.56
CA LYS A 113 -12.68 19.13 -20.76
C LYS A 113 -12.63 18.15 -21.94
N ILE A 114 -12.26 16.89 -21.69
CA ILE A 114 -12.28 15.84 -22.72
C ILE A 114 -13.71 15.61 -23.24
N ARG A 115 -14.69 15.47 -22.34
CA ARG A 115 -16.11 15.32 -22.73
C ARG A 115 -16.62 16.52 -23.53
N LYS A 116 -16.17 17.74 -23.21
CA LYS A 116 -16.51 18.94 -23.97
C LYS A 116 -15.95 18.86 -25.40
N ALA A 117 -14.68 18.53 -25.56
CA ALA A 117 -14.05 18.39 -26.87
C ALA A 117 -14.71 17.30 -27.74
N VAL A 118 -15.11 16.18 -27.12
CA VAL A 118 -15.85 15.09 -27.79
C VAL A 118 -17.25 15.52 -28.23
N ARG A 119 -17.96 16.35 -27.45
CA ARG A 119 -19.28 16.87 -27.84
C ARG A 119 -19.24 17.90 -28.96
N GLU A 120 -18.16 18.68 -29.04
CA GLU A 120 -17.98 19.72 -30.06
C GLU A 120 -17.58 19.16 -31.43
N SER A 121 -17.16 17.89 -31.49
CA SER A 121 -16.70 17.23 -32.70
C SER A 121 -17.71 16.18 -33.19
N PRO A 122 -18.04 16.12 -34.48
CA PRO A 122 -19.01 15.16 -35.02
C PRO A 122 -18.45 13.73 -35.21
N GLY A 123 -17.17 13.49 -34.88
CA GLY A 123 -16.48 12.20 -35.08
C GLY A 123 -15.46 11.88 -33.97
N GLU A 124 -14.69 10.81 -34.16
CA GLU A 124 -13.65 10.42 -33.20
C GLU A 124 -12.61 11.55 -33.05
N VAL A 125 -12.47 12.03 -31.81
CA VAL A 125 -11.56 13.14 -31.52
C VAL A 125 -10.13 12.62 -31.43
N MET A 126 -9.28 13.20 -32.26
CA MET A 126 -7.83 13.03 -32.15
C MET A 126 -7.29 14.03 -31.14
N MET A 127 -6.61 13.53 -30.12
CA MET A 127 -5.92 14.31 -29.12
C MET A 127 -4.51 14.64 -29.62
N ASP A 128 -4.30 15.89 -30.01
CA ASP A 128 -3.00 16.46 -30.28
C ASP A 128 -2.38 17.08 -29.00
N ARG A 129 -1.15 17.60 -29.12
CA ARG A 129 -0.43 18.21 -27.99
C ARG A 129 -1.18 19.39 -27.37
N GLU A 130 -1.84 20.18 -28.20
CA GLU A 130 -2.53 21.38 -27.73
C GLU A 130 -3.79 21.03 -26.95
N LEU A 131 -4.59 20.08 -27.46
CA LEU A 131 -5.76 19.55 -26.78
C LEU A 131 -5.37 18.84 -25.49
N PHE A 132 -4.30 18.02 -25.51
CA PHE A 132 -3.79 17.38 -24.32
C PHE A 132 -3.40 18.40 -23.25
N ARG A 133 -2.64 19.44 -23.60
CA ARG A 133 -2.26 20.50 -22.67
C ARG A 133 -3.48 21.24 -22.09
N LYS A 134 -4.50 21.51 -22.91
CA LYS A 134 -5.76 22.13 -22.44
C LYS A 134 -6.48 21.23 -21.43
N CYS A 135 -6.56 19.92 -21.70
CA CYS A 135 -7.25 18.95 -20.87
C CYS A 135 -6.48 18.60 -19.59
N ALA A 136 -5.20 18.21 -19.70
CA ALA A 136 -4.41 17.60 -18.64
C ALA A 136 -3.70 18.58 -17.71
N SER A 137 -3.57 19.87 -18.08
CA SER A 137 -2.84 20.88 -17.29
C SER A 137 -3.26 20.95 -15.82
N SER A 138 -4.56 20.91 -15.52
CA SER A 138 -5.08 20.97 -14.15
C SER A 138 -4.68 19.76 -13.28
N ASN A 139 -4.43 18.60 -13.90
CA ASN A 139 -4.23 17.32 -13.22
C ASN A 139 -2.89 16.66 -13.58
N ILE A 140 -1.95 17.45 -14.13
CA ILE A 140 -0.71 16.96 -14.71
C ILE A 140 0.18 16.22 -13.71
N VAL A 141 0.16 16.63 -12.44
CA VAL A 141 0.97 16.00 -11.38
C VAL A 141 0.52 14.56 -11.16
N LEU A 142 -0.79 14.32 -11.03
CA LEU A 142 -1.35 12.97 -10.83
C LEU A 142 -1.10 12.08 -12.06
N LEU A 143 -1.37 12.61 -13.26
CA LEU A 143 -1.14 11.88 -14.51
C LEU A 143 0.36 11.57 -14.70
N SER A 144 1.25 12.49 -14.33
CA SER A 144 2.69 12.26 -14.39
C SER A 144 3.13 11.14 -13.46
N LEU A 145 2.56 11.04 -12.25
CA LEU A 145 2.83 9.93 -11.33
C LEU A 145 2.33 8.60 -11.89
N ALA A 146 1.12 8.60 -12.46
CA ALA A 146 0.49 7.42 -13.04
C ALA A 146 1.30 6.83 -14.20
N PHE A 147 1.59 7.63 -15.22
CA PHE A 147 2.26 7.16 -16.44
C PHE A 147 3.76 6.93 -16.26
N ARG A 148 4.40 7.59 -15.28
CA ARG A 148 5.81 7.28 -14.92
C ARG A 148 5.94 6.06 -14.01
N ARG A 149 4.84 5.32 -13.78
CA ARG A 149 4.80 4.12 -12.93
C ARG A 149 5.33 4.40 -11.51
N LYS A 150 5.00 5.58 -10.98
CA LYS A 150 5.40 6.05 -9.63
C LYS A 150 4.34 5.80 -8.56
N PHE A 151 3.20 5.22 -8.93
CA PHE A 151 2.25 4.71 -7.95
C PHE A 151 2.83 3.54 -7.16
N ILE A 152 2.26 3.33 -5.98
CA ILE A 152 2.65 2.32 -5.01
C ILE A 152 2.57 0.92 -5.59
N ILE A 153 1.69 0.68 -6.58
CA ILE A 153 1.68 -0.52 -7.41
C ILE A 153 1.95 -0.09 -8.86
N PRO A 154 3.20 -0.16 -9.34
CA PRO A 154 3.58 0.25 -10.68
C PRO A 154 2.91 -0.56 -11.80
N GLU A 155 2.80 -1.87 -11.63
CA GLU A 155 2.28 -2.82 -12.63
C GLU A 155 0.89 -3.32 -12.21
N PHE A 156 -0.07 -2.40 -12.25
CA PHE A 156 -1.39 -2.62 -11.68
C PHE A 156 -2.18 -3.73 -12.38
N GLU A 157 -2.11 -3.84 -13.71
CA GLU A 157 -2.83 -4.88 -14.47
C GLU A 157 -2.39 -6.29 -14.07
N THR A 158 -1.09 -6.56 -14.01
CA THR A 158 -0.56 -7.86 -13.57
C THR A 158 -0.93 -8.17 -12.12
N PHE A 159 -0.88 -7.16 -11.24
CA PHE A 159 -1.35 -7.32 -9.87
C PHE A 159 -2.83 -7.68 -9.81
N VAL A 160 -3.67 -7.03 -10.62
CA VAL A 160 -5.11 -7.29 -10.72
C VAL A 160 -5.40 -8.71 -11.21
N ASP A 161 -4.64 -9.23 -12.17
CA ASP A 161 -4.80 -10.61 -12.64
C ASP A 161 -4.61 -11.63 -11.51
N ILE A 162 -3.63 -11.41 -10.64
CA ILE A 162 -3.41 -12.26 -9.45
C ILE A 162 -4.57 -12.11 -8.47
N ILE A 163 -5.09 -10.89 -8.24
CA ILE A 163 -6.27 -10.68 -7.39
C ILE A 163 -7.50 -11.43 -7.94
N ASN A 164 -7.70 -11.44 -9.26
CA ASN A 164 -8.79 -12.18 -9.89
C ASN A 164 -8.64 -13.71 -9.69
N GLN A 165 -7.41 -14.23 -9.69
CA GLN A 165 -7.14 -15.63 -9.40
C GLN A 165 -7.47 -15.98 -7.93
N ILE A 166 -7.07 -15.14 -6.98
CA ILE A 166 -7.41 -15.31 -5.55
C ILE A 166 -8.93 -15.25 -5.36
N TYR A 167 -9.60 -14.29 -6.01
CA TYR A 167 -11.06 -14.20 -5.97
C TYR A 167 -11.73 -15.50 -6.43
N THR A 168 -11.28 -16.04 -7.56
CA THR A 168 -11.84 -17.27 -8.15
C THR A 168 -11.62 -18.48 -7.24
N THR A 169 -10.42 -18.60 -6.66
CA THR A 169 -10.09 -19.69 -5.75
C THR A 169 -10.92 -19.62 -4.47
N SER A 170 -11.04 -18.42 -3.90
CA SER A 170 -11.86 -18.16 -2.71
C SER A 170 -13.36 -18.41 -2.95
N GLN A 171 -13.85 -18.19 -4.17
CA GLN A 171 -15.26 -18.39 -4.55
C GLN A 171 -15.69 -19.87 -4.44
N LEU A 172 -14.76 -20.81 -4.62
CA LEU A 172 -15.03 -22.26 -4.56
C LEU A 172 -15.45 -22.74 -3.15
N HIS A 173 -15.18 -21.95 -2.12
CA HIS A 173 -15.60 -22.26 -0.76
C HIS A 173 -17.08 -21.93 -0.55
N CYS A 174 -17.87 -22.96 -0.25
CA CYS A 174 -19.31 -22.86 0.01
C CYS A 174 -19.66 -23.14 1.48
N ASP A 175 -18.67 -23.16 2.37
CA ASP A 175 -18.88 -23.35 3.80
C ASP A 175 -19.50 -22.12 4.47
N GLY A 176 -19.97 -22.30 5.71
CA GLY A 176 -20.53 -21.23 6.54
C GLY A 176 -22.05 -21.13 6.45
N GLN A 177 -22.63 -20.21 7.21
CA GLN A 177 -24.07 -19.95 7.23
C GLN A 177 -24.33 -18.46 7.30
N VAL A 178 -25.37 -17.99 6.59
CA VAL A 178 -25.84 -16.60 6.72
C VAL A 178 -26.31 -16.35 8.14
N ALA A 179 -25.98 -15.19 8.71
CA ALA A 179 -26.38 -14.82 10.07
C ALA A 179 -27.91 -14.78 10.20
N LYS A 180 -28.47 -15.68 11.02
CA LYS A 180 -29.94 -15.84 11.17
C LYS A 180 -30.55 -15.03 12.31
N TYR A 181 -29.75 -14.59 13.27
CA TYR A 181 -30.25 -13.92 14.48
C TYR A 181 -30.69 -12.47 14.22
N ILE A 182 -30.30 -11.87 13.08
CA ILE A 182 -30.86 -10.61 12.56
C ILE A 182 -31.69 -10.96 11.32
N PRO A 183 -33.04 -10.99 11.43
CA PRO A 183 -33.94 -11.36 10.32
C PRO A 183 -33.71 -10.59 9.01
N HIS A 184 -33.20 -9.36 9.06
CA HIS A 184 -32.94 -8.63 7.82
C HIS A 184 -31.74 -9.19 7.03
N LEU A 185 -30.73 -9.73 7.71
CA LEU A 185 -29.54 -10.29 7.07
C LEU A 185 -29.81 -11.62 6.35
N THR A 186 -30.86 -12.36 6.74
CA THR A 186 -31.22 -13.62 6.08
C THR A 186 -31.76 -13.44 4.67
N LYS A 187 -32.02 -12.21 4.23
CA LYS A 187 -32.49 -11.89 2.88
C LYS A 187 -31.38 -12.00 1.84
N PHE A 188 -30.12 -11.89 2.26
CA PHE A 188 -28.99 -11.97 1.34
C PHE A 188 -28.76 -13.41 0.91
N SER A 189 -28.52 -13.59 -0.41
CA SER A 189 -28.17 -14.90 -0.95
C SER A 189 -26.80 -15.34 -0.44
N PRO A 190 -26.61 -16.61 -0.07
CA PRO A 190 -25.30 -17.15 0.32
C PRO A 190 -24.29 -17.13 -0.83
N ASP A 191 -24.75 -17.04 -2.08
CA ASP A 191 -23.87 -17.08 -3.25
C ASP A 191 -23.13 -15.75 -3.48
N LEU A 192 -23.59 -14.66 -2.85
CA LEU A 192 -23.01 -13.34 -3.04
C LEU A 192 -21.55 -13.29 -2.59
N TRP A 193 -20.70 -12.77 -3.49
CA TRP A 193 -19.27 -12.62 -3.24
C TRP A 193 -18.73 -11.41 -3.98
N GLY A 194 -18.22 -10.43 -3.24
CA GLY A 194 -17.60 -9.23 -3.80
C GLY A 194 -16.26 -8.93 -3.14
N VAL A 195 -15.29 -8.51 -3.94
CA VAL A 195 -14.01 -7.99 -3.48
C VAL A 195 -13.70 -6.69 -4.21
N SER A 196 -13.37 -5.64 -3.47
CA SER A 196 -12.92 -4.38 -4.02
C SER A 196 -11.67 -3.88 -3.29
N LEU A 197 -10.75 -3.28 -4.02
CA LEU A 197 -9.52 -2.71 -3.50
C LEU A 197 -9.33 -1.27 -3.99
N CYS A 198 -8.67 -0.47 -3.15
CA CYS A 198 -8.27 0.89 -3.45
C CYS A 198 -6.86 1.13 -2.88
N THR A 199 -5.90 1.52 -3.71
CA THR A 199 -4.55 1.88 -3.25
C THR A 199 -4.51 3.27 -2.64
N VAL A 200 -3.45 3.58 -1.89
CA VAL A 200 -3.25 4.92 -1.31
C VAL A 200 -3.09 6.02 -2.37
N ASP A 201 -2.74 5.65 -3.60
CA ASP A 201 -2.67 6.56 -4.76
C ASP A 201 -4.01 6.69 -5.52
N GLY A 202 -5.01 5.88 -5.16
CA GLY A 202 -6.34 5.87 -5.76
C GLY A 202 -6.50 4.91 -6.95
N GLN A 203 -5.58 3.96 -7.14
CA GLN A 203 -5.77 2.87 -8.10
C GLN A 203 -6.83 1.91 -7.57
N ARG A 204 -7.75 1.43 -8.41
CA ARG A 204 -8.93 0.67 -7.97
C ARG A 204 -9.21 -0.53 -8.86
N HIS A 205 -9.63 -1.61 -8.22
CA HIS A 205 -10.11 -2.81 -8.90
C HIS A 205 -11.23 -3.46 -8.09
N SER A 206 -12.20 -4.05 -8.79
CA SER A 206 -13.41 -4.65 -8.21
C SER A 206 -13.78 -5.90 -8.99
N VAL A 207 -14.13 -6.97 -8.29
CA VAL A 207 -14.53 -8.26 -8.86
C VAL A 207 -15.68 -8.88 -8.05
N GLY A 208 -16.69 -9.42 -8.76
CA GLY A 208 -17.89 -10.01 -8.16
C GLY A 208 -19.00 -8.99 -7.85
N ASP A 209 -19.79 -9.27 -6.82
CA ASP A 209 -20.98 -8.52 -6.41
C ASP A 209 -20.65 -7.23 -5.63
N THR A 210 -19.77 -6.40 -6.17
CA THR A 210 -19.15 -5.28 -5.42
C THR A 210 -20.06 -4.08 -5.19
N LYS A 211 -21.12 -3.94 -5.98
CA LYS A 211 -22.05 -2.80 -5.95
C LYS A 211 -23.31 -3.05 -5.10
N VAL A 212 -23.47 -4.25 -4.58
CA VAL A 212 -24.60 -4.59 -3.71
C VAL A 212 -24.39 -3.89 -2.36
N PRO A 213 -25.36 -3.09 -1.88
CA PRO A 213 -25.26 -2.46 -0.58
C PRO A 213 -25.49 -3.47 0.55
N PHE A 214 -24.70 -3.37 1.61
CA PHE A 214 -24.83 -4.18 2.82
C PHE A 214 -24.49 -3.36 4.07
N CYS A 215 -25.04 -3.77 5.21
CA CYS A 215 -24.77 -3.10 6.48
C CYS A 215 -23.33 -3.38 6.96
N LEU A 216 -22.62 -2.34 7.41
CA LEU A 216 -21.25 -2.45 7.96
C LEU A 216 -21.19 -3.31 9.22
N GLN A 217 -22.24 -3.30 10.06
CA GLN A 217 -22.27 -4.07 11.29
C GLN A 217 -21.03 -3.72 12.15
N SER A 218 -20.38 -4.71 12.75
CA SER A 218 -19.16 -4.50 13.55
C SER A 218 -17.97 -3.89 12.79
N CYS A 219 -18.01 -3.79 11.45
CA CYS A 219 -16.99 -3.03 10.70
C CYS A 219 -17.04 -1.52 10.94
N VAL A 220 -18.10 -0.99 11.58
CA VAL A 220 -18.18 0.44 11.94
C VAL A 220 -17.32 0.80 13.16
N LYS A 221 -17.07 -0.15 14.07
CA LYS A 221 -16.38 0.11 15.35
C LYS A 221 -14.97 0.72 15.22
N PRO A 222 -14.11 0.28 14.27
CA PRO A 222 -12.84 0.94 14.02
C PRO A 222 -13.00 2.40 13.60
N LEU A 223 -14.03 2.71 12.79
CA LEU A 223 -14.31 4.06 12.31
C LEU A 223 -14.78 4.95 13.45
N GLU A 224 -15.70 4.42 14.25
CA GLU A 224 -16.23 5.07 15.44
C GLU A 224 -15.12 5.44 16.42
N TYR A 225 -14.23 4.49 16.70
CA TYR A 225 -13.06 4.72 17.53
C TYR A 225 -12.10 5.74 16.91
N ALA A 226 -11.85 5.68 15.59
CA ALA A 226 -11.01 6.66 14.91
C ALA A 226 -11.56 8.08 15.04
N ILE A 227 -12.88 8.26 14.85
CA ILE A 227 -13.57 9.55 15.00
C ILE A 227 -13.45 10.03 16.46
N ALA A 228 -13.70 9.15 17.44
CA ALA A 228 -13.61 9.53 18.84
C ALA A 228 -12.20 9.98 19.25
N VAL A 229 -11.16 9.28 18.79
CA VAL A 229 -9.75 9.68 19.03
C VAL A 229 -9.39 10.94 18.25
N HIS A 230 -9.91 11.12 17.04
CA HIS A 230 -9.70 12.33 16.27
C HIS A 230 -10.21 13.58 17.00
N GLU A 231 -11.37 13.48 17.67
CA GLU A 231 -11.99 14.60 18.38
C GLU A 231 -11.47 14.81 19.81
N HIS A 232 -11.21 13.73 20.54
CA HIS A 232 -10.92 13.79 21.98
C HIS A 232 -9.48 13.42 22.34
N GLY A 233 -8.68 12.99 21.37
CA GLY A 233 -7.33 12.46 21.58
C GLY A 233 -7.32 11.07 22.22
N THR A 234 -6.16 10.40 22.18
CA THR A 234 -6.00 9.04 22.74
C THR A 234 -6.34 8.99 24.22
N ASP A 235 -5.83 9.94 25.01
CA ASP A 235 -6.02 9.96 26.46
C ASP A 235 -7.46 10.33 26.85
N GLY A 236 -8.17 11.09 26.01
CA GLY A 236 -9.60 11.35 26.18
C GLY A 236 -10.43 10.09 26.10
N VAL A 237 -10.17 9.27 25.08
CA VAL A 237 -10.92 8.04 24.82
C VAL A 237 -10.54 6.93 25.79
N HIS A 238 -9.25 6.71 26.02
CA HIS A 238 -8.79 5.59 26.83
C HIS A 238 -8.93 5.76 28.35
N ARG A 239 -9.44 6.91 28.79
CA ARG A 239 -10.00 7.04 30.14
C ARG A 239 -11.22 6.14 30.36
N TYR A 240 -11.95 5.78 29.29
CA TYR A 240 -13.19 5.00 29.38
C TYR A 240 -13.09 3.59 28.81
N VAL A 241 -12.16 3.32 27.89
CA VAL A 241 -12.01 2.02 27.23
C VAL A 241 -10.53 1.60 27.22
N GLY A 242 -10.26 0.31 27.44
CA GLY A 242 -8.92 -0.26 27.40
C GLY A 242 -8.32 -0.35 25.99
N LYS A 243 -7.14 -0.97 25.90
CA LYS A 243 -6.34 -1.11 24.67
C LYS A 243 -6.01 -2.55 24.32
N GLU A 244 -6.41 -3.50 25.17
CA GLU A 244 -5.90 -4.86 25.14
C GLU A 244 -6.97 -5.85 24.66
N PRO A 245 -6.56 -6.96 24.03
CA PRO A 245 -7.47 -8.05 23.74
C PRO A 245 -8.03 -8.63 25.04
N SER A 246 -9.29 -9.08 25.02
CA SER A 246 -9.94 -9.61 26.23
C SER A 246 -9.35 -10.93 26.72
N GLY A 247 -8.71 -11.73 25.84
CA GLY A 247 -8.22 -13.08 26.16
C GLY A 247 -9.32 -14.12 26.45
N PHE A 248 -10.56 -13.69 26.59
CA PHE A 248 -11.75 -14.52 26.79
C PHE A 248 -12.54 -14.69 25.50
N LYS A 249 -13.32 -15.78 25.41
CA LYS A 249 -14.33 -15.97 24.35
C LYS A 249 -15.23 -14.74 24.23
N PHE A 250 -15.54 -14.34 23.01
CA PHE A 250 -16.28 -13.14 22.64
C PHE A 250 -17.61 -13.00 23.40
N ASN A 251 -18.24 -14.12 23.79
CA ASN A 251 -19.54 -14.15 24.45
C ASN A 251 -19.51 -13.86 25.96
N LYS A 252 -18.34 -13.82 26.60
CA LYS A 252 -18.25 -13.61 28.05
C LYS A 252 -18.35 -12.12 28.39
N LEU A 253 -19.38 -11.75 29.16
CA LEU A 253 -19.48 -10.42 29.76
C LEU A 253 -18.38 -10.27 30.81
N SER A 254 -17.35 -9.50 30.48
CA SER A 254 -16.24 -9.18 31.39
C SER A 254 -15.71 -7.79 31.10
N LEU A 255 -15.35 -7.08 32.17
CA LEU A 255 -14.58 -5.83 32.11
C LEU A 255 -13.12 -6.15 32.45
N GLY A 256 -12.22 -5.25 32.08
CA GLY A 256 -10.80 -5.31 32.46
C GLY A 256 -10.57 -4.92 33.93
N GLU A 257 -9.29 -4.87 34.33
CA GLU A 257 -8.86 -4.66 35.73
C GLU A 257 -9.25 -3.29 36.33
N GLU A 258 -9.81 -2.37 35.53
CA GLU A 258 -10.28 -1.04 35.96
C GLU A 258 -11.79 -0.81 35.73
N ASP A 259 -12.61 -1.86 35.66
CA ASP A 259 -14.05 -1.77 35.35
C ASP A 259 -14.33 -1.07 33.99
N LYS A 260 -13.38 -1.14 33.06
CA LYS A 260 -13.49 -0.62 31.68
C LYS A 260 -13.70 -1.74 30.68
N PRO A 261 -14.40 -1.52 29.56
CA PRO A 261 -14.36 -2.46 28.45
C PRO A 261 -12.92 -2.68 27.97
N HIS A 262 -12.58 -3.91 27.60
CA HIS A 262 -11.21 -4.30 27.21
C HIS A 262 -10.64 -3.47 26.05
N ASN A 263 -11.44 -3.26 25.00
CA ASN A 263 -11.04 -2.50 23.82
C ASN A 263 -12.27 -2.02 23.02
N PRO A 264 -12.09 -1.08 22.07
CA PRO A 264 -13.17 -0.56 21.22
C PRO A 264 -13.77 -1.56 20.22
N MET A 265 -13.09 -2.68 19.94
CA MET A 265 -13.53 -3.64 18.90
C MET A 265 -14.61 -4.61 19.40
N VAL A 266 -14.78 -4.73 20.73
CA VAL A 266 -15.89 -5.46 21.36
C VAL A 266 -17.12 -4.57 21.57
N ASN A 267 -18.31 -5.17 21.67
CA ASN A 267 -19.58 -4.43 21.77
C ASN A 267 -19.59 -3.45 22.96
N ALA A 268 -19.11 -3.89 24.13
CA ALA A 268 -19.07 -3.03 25.32
C ALA A 268 -18.18 -1.79 25.12
N GLY A 269 -17.05 -1.94 24.43
CA GLY A 269 -16.18 -0.81 24.09
C GLY A 269 -16.85 0.12 23.12
N ALA A 270 -17.39 -0.40 22.02
CA ALA A 270 -18.09 0.39 21.01
C ALA A 270 -19.26 1.21 21.61
N ILE A 271 -20.10 0.62 22.47
CA ILE A 271 -21.20 1.35 23.14
C ILE A 271 -20.67 2.52 23.99
N VAL A 272 -19.53 2.33 24.67
CA VAL A 272 -18.88 3.42 25.43
C VAL A 272 -18.30 4.47 24.47
N ILE A 273 -17.68 4.08 23.36
CA ILE A 273 -17.21 5.02 22.34
C ILE A 273 -18.37 5.84 21.76
N SER A 274 -19.54 5.23 21.53
CA SER A 274 -20.73 5.91 21.02
C SER A 274 -21.15 7.06 21.94
N SER A 275 -20.96 6.88 23.25
CA SER A 275 -21.25 7.92 24.26
C SER A 275 -20.26 9.09 24.27
N LEU A 276 -19.06 8.90 23.70
CA LEU A 276 -18.02 9.93 23.63
C LEU A 276 -18.17 10.84 22.41
N ILE A 277 -18.78 10.35 21.33
CA ILE A 277 -19.06 11.15 20.15
C ILE A 277 -20.16 12.16 20.52
N LYS A 278 -19.77 13.37 20.94
CA LYS A 278 -20.69 14.41 21.39
C LYS A 278 -20.96 15.46 20.31
N PRO A 279 -22.14 16.12 20.35
CA PRO A 279 -22.33 17.41 19.71
C PRO A 279 -21.63 18.49 20.54
N GLY A 280 -20.40 18.83 20.17
CA GLY A 280 -19.70 19.98 20.71
C GLY A 280 -20.07 21.26 19.96
N VAL A 281 -21.35 21.68 19.95
CA VAL A 281 -21.74 22.93 19.25
C VAL A 281 -22.86 23.72 19.91
N ASN A 282 -22.64 25.04 20.00
CA ASN A 282 -23.57 26.05 20.47
C ASN A 282 -24.85 26.10 19.59
N LYS A 283 -25.96 26.58 20.14
CA LYS A 283 -27.27 26.63 19.46
C LYS A 283 -27.28 27.50 18.18
N ALA A 284 -26.32 28.41 18.01
CA ALA A 284 -26.21 29.30 16.87
C ALA A 284 -25.69 28.60 15.60
N GLU A 285 -24.64 27.77 15.71
CA GLU A 285 -24.09 27.02 14.57
C GLU A 285 -25.04 25.90 14.09
N LYS A 286 -25.99 25.47 14.94
CA LYS A 286 -27.11 24.60 14.53
C LYS A 286 -28.01 25.26 13.49
N PHE A 287 -28.08 26.59 13.47
CA PHE A 287 -28.94 27.35 12.55
C PHE A 287 -28.24 27.60 11.19
N ASP A 288 -26.92 27.76 11.19
CA ASP A 288 -26.15 27.98 9.95
C ASP A 288 -26.01 26.68 9.12
N TYR A 289 -25.93 25.51 9.75
CA TYR A 289 -25.89 24.23 9.05
C TYR A 289 -27.23 23.87 8.37
N LEU A 290 -28.36 24.26 8.97
CA LEU A 290 -29.69 24.16 8.35
C LEU A 290 -29.80 25.01 7.06
N HIS A 291 -28.95 26.03 6.88
CA HIS A 291 -28.93 26.83 5.65
C HIS A 291 -28.04 26.22 4.54
N TRP A 292 -27.11 25.33 4.86
CA TRP A 292 -26.28 24.60 3.88
C TRP A 292 -27.05 23.45 3.17
N GLU A 293 -28.31 23.20 3.55
CA GLU A 293 -29.24 22.16 3.07
C GLU A 293 -29.62 22.20 1.57
N SER A 294 -28.91 22.94 0.72
CA SER A 294 -29.28 23.13 -0.70
C SER A 294 -28.66 22.10 -1.68
N SER A 295 -27.91 21.08 -1.22
CA SER A 295 -27.25 20.12 -2.10
C SER A 295 -27.85 18.70 -2.02
N ILE A 296 -28.75 18.42 -2.97
CA ILE A 296 -29.18 17.15 -3.60
C ILE A 296 -29.42 15.88 -2.74
N ILE A 297 -28.57 15.52 -1.78
CA ILE A 297 -28.66 14.25 -1.02
C ILE A 297 -29.83 14.26 -0.01
N LEU A 298 -30.23 15.42 0.50
CA LEU A 298 -31.32 15.53 1.47
C LEU A 298 -32.73 15.59 0.87
N ARG A 299 -32.89 15.71 -0.45
CA ARG A 299 -34.25 15.82 -1.04
C ARG A 299 -35.02 14.49 -0.93
N GLU A 300 -34.34 13.38 -1.17
CA GLU A 300 -34.87 12.02 -0.98
C GLU A 300 -35.05 11.67 0.51
N PHE A 301 -34.10 12.06 1.37
CA PHE A 301 -34.17 11.82 2.81
C PHE A 301 -35.30 12.63 3.50
N TRP A 302 -35.51 13.87 3.06
CA TRP A 302 -36.62 14.73 3.50
C TRP A 302 -37.98 14.23 3.00
N LEU A 303 -38.04 13.67 1.77
CA LEU A 303 -39.25 13.04 1.24
C LEU A 303 -39.61 11.73 1.97
N CYS A 304 -38.62 10.96 2.43
CA CYS A 304 -38.83 9.75 3.23
C CYS A 304 -39.40 10.03 4.64
N LEU A 305 -39.16 11.24 5.17
CA LEU A 305 -39.64 11.68 6.48
C LEU A 305 -41.03 12.33 6.47
N ARG A 306 -41.80 12.18 5.39
CA ARG A 306 -43.15 12.77 5.22
C ARG A 306 -44.26 12.04 6.00
N SER A 307 -44.00 11.73 7.27
CA SER A 307 -45.04 11.81 8.29
C SER A 307 -44.94 13.18 8.94
N PRO A 308 -46.04 13.90 9.21
CA PRO A 308 -45.97 15.22 9.82
C PRO A 308 -45.35 15.07 11.21
N VAL A 309 -44.05 15.32 11.34
CA VAL A 309 -43.40 15.45 12.63
C VAL A 309 -44.00 16.72 13.25
N PRO A 310 -44.80 16.63 14.32
CA PRO A 310 -45.34 17.80 14.96
C PRO A 310 -44.16 18.64 15.49
N GLN A 311 -44.28 19.96 15.46
CA GLN A 311 -43.29 20.89 16.04
C GLN A 311 -43.00 20.64 17.54
N THR A 312 -43.71 19.70 18.17
CA THR A 312 -43.60 19.24 19.55
C THR A 312 -42.76 17.97 19.75
N ALA A 313 -42.00 17.50 18.74
CA ALA A 313 -41.10 16.37 18.94
C ALA A 313 -40.06 16.66 20.05
N PRO A 314 -39.90 15.78 21.06
CA PRO A 314 -39.02 16.03 22.19
C PRO A 314 -37.57 16.27 21.76
N LEU A 315 -36.88 17.20 22.43
CA LEU A 315 -35.53 17.68 22.11
C LEU A 315 -34.48 16.56 21.90
N HIS A 316 -34.66 15.42 22.59
CA HIS A 316 -33.83 14.20 22.45
C HIS A 316 -33.83 13.60 21.02
N ARG A 317 -34.97 13.60 20.30
CA ARG A 317 -35.03 13.02 18.94
C ARG A 317 -34.22 13.83 17.92
N LYS A 318 -34.09 15.14 18.11
CA LYS A 318 -33.28 16.02 17.25
C LYS A 318 -31.78 15.85 17.46
N THR A 319 -31.35 15.37 18.64
CA THR A 319 -29.93 15.22 18.98
C THR A 319 -29.33 13.96 18.35
N HIS A 320 -30.09 12.86 18.34
CA HIS A 320 -29.70 11.58 17.74
C HIS A 320 -29.49 11.67 16.22
N LEU A 321 -30.41 12.32 15.51
CA LEU A 321 -30.29 12.49 14.06
C LEU A 321 -29.04 13.30 13.68
N TRP A 322 -28.70 14.30 14.49
CA TRP A 322 -27.52 15.14 14.26
C TRP A 322 -26.20 14.37 14.47
N LEU A 323 -26.15 13.50 15.49
CA LEU A 323 -25.01 12.61 15.72
C LEU A 323 -24.78 11.65 14.56
N LEU A 324 -25.87 11.06 14.04
CA LEU A 324 -25.80 10.18 12.88
C LEU A 324 -25.32 10.95 11.64
N LEU A 325 -25.84 12.15 11.39
CA LEU A 325 -25.40 12.99 10.27
C LEU A 325 -23.91 13.33 10.36
N LYS A 326 -23.41 13.65 11.56
CA LYS A 326 -21.99 13.92 11.78
C LYS A 326 -21.12 12.72 11.43
N VAL A 327 -21.46 11.52 11.91
CA VAL A 327 -20.69 10.30 11.57
C VAL A 327 -20.80 9.99 10.08
N MET A 328 -21.98 10.13 9.49
CA MET A 328 -22.18 9.96 8.05
C MET A 328 -21.34 10.95 7.22
N GLU A 329 -21.12 12.19 7.70
CA GLU A 329 -20.20 13.14 7.06
C GLU A 329 -18.76 12.63 7.07
N PHE A 330 -18.27 12.13 8.21
CA PHE A 330 -16.95 11.49 8.28
C PHE A 330 -16.84 10.29 7.34
N VAL A 331 -17.85 9.39 7.35
CA VAL A 331 -17.85 8.22 6.47
C VAL A 331 -17.88 8.65 5.00
N ASN A 332 -18.69 9.63 4.62
CA ASN A 332 -18.72 10.19 3.26
C ASN A 332 -17.39 10.79 2.83
N LYS A 333 -16.68 11.48 3.73
CA LYS A 333 -15.33 12.00 3.45
C LYS A 333 -14.33 10.87 3.29
N MET A 334 -14.40 9.83 4.14
CA MET A 334 -13.53 8.66 4.05
C MET A 334 -13.76 7.83 2.78
N THR A 335 -14.99 7.77 2.27
CA THR A 335 -15.34 7.04 1.04
C THR A 335 -15.17 7.90 -0.22
N GLY A 336 -14.79 9.18 -0.09
CA GLY A 336 -14.64 10.11 -1.21
C GLY A 336 -15.96 10.42 -1.93
N SER A 337 -17.05 10.56 -1.17
CA SER A 337 -18.42 10.81 -1.65
C SER A 337 -19.03 9.67 -2.49
N GLU A 338 -18.58 8.43 -2.25
CA GLU A 338 -19.24 7.24 -2.79
C GLU A 338 -20.49 6.85 -1.99
N TYR A 339 -21.10 5.73 -2.36
CA TYR A 339 -22.32 5.25 -1.71
C TYR A 339 -22.12 5.01 -0.21
N VAL A 340 -22.88 5.76 0.59
CA VAL A 340 -23.08 5.55 2.02
C VAL A 340 -24.58 5.67 2.28
N GLY A 341 -25.18 4.58 2.76
CA GLY A 341 -26.61 4.45 3.01
C GLY A 341 -26.93 4.19 4.49
N PHE A 342 -28.20 3.97 4.78
CA PHE A 342 -28.67 3.64 6.12
C PHE A 342 -29.89 2.72 6.05
N SER A 343 -29.80 1.59 6.75
CA SER A 343 -30.84 0.56 6.77
C SER A 343 -31.73 0.69 7.99
N ASN A 344 -32.84 1.44 7.89
CA ASN A 344 -33.78 1.54 9.02
C ASN A 344 -34.37 0.17 9.42
N ALA A 345 -34.54 -0.74 8.46
CA ALA A 345 -35.06 -2.08 8.74
C ALA A 345 -34.08 -2.93 9.56
N THR A 346 -32.77 -2.86 9.25
CA THR A 346 -31.74 -3.52 10.06
C THR A 346 -31.62 -2.89 11.43
N PHE A 347 -31.67 -1.55 11.52
CA PHE A 347 -31.67 -0.83 12.80
C PHE A 347 -32.81 -1.28 13.73
N GLN A 348 -34.06 -1.33 13.26
CA GLN A 348 -35.18 -1.78 14.09
C GLN A 348 -35.01 -3.26 14.48
N SER A 349 -34.60 -4.11 13.54
CA SER A 349 -34.40 -5.53 13.79
C SER A 349 -33.30 -5.80 14.82
N GLU A 350 -32.19 -5.08 14.78
CA GLU A 350 -31.11 -5.17 15.77
C GLU A 350 -31.54 -4.64 17.13
N LYS A 351 -32.31 -3.55 17.15
CA LYS A 351 -32.81 -2.97 18.38
C LYS A 351 -33.79 -3.90 19.10
N GLU A 352 -34.65 -4.60 18.36
CA GLU A 352 -35.61 -5.57 18.91
C GLU A 352 -34.94 -6.86 19.40
N THR A 353 -33.90 -7.32 18.70
CA THR A 353 -33.18 -8.58 19.04
C THR A 353 -31.92 -8.36 19.87
N GLY A 354 -31.68 -7.11 20.30
CA GLY A 354 -30.44 -6.65 20.91
C GLY A 354 -30.27 -6.89 22.41
N ASP A 355 -30.96 -7.88 22.99
CA ASP A 355 -31.01 -8.14 24.45
C ASP A 355 -29.64 -8.14 25.12
N ARG A 356 -28.65 -8.75 24.45
CA ARG A 356 -27.28 -8.80 24.94
C ARG A 356 -26.65 -7.40 25.05
N ASN A 357 -26.90 -6.52 24.09
CA ASN A 357 -26.36 -5.17 24.13
C ASN A 357 -27.07 -4.32 25.20
N TYR A 358 -28.36 -4.55 25.46
CA TYR A 358 -29.05 -3.95 26.62
C TYR A 358 -28.44 -4.41 27.94
N ALA A 359 -28.19 -5.72 28.11
CA ALA A 359 -27.55 -6.25 29.31
C ALA A 359 -26.15 -5.64 29.53
N ILE A 360 -25.35 -5.51 28.47
CA ILE A 360 -24.07 -4.80 28.49
C ILE A 360 -24.27 -3.33 28.91
N GLY A 361 -25.24 -2.63 28.32
CA GLY A 361 -25.53 -1.24 28.65
C GLY A 361 -25.87 -1.03 30.13
N TYR A 362 -26.75 -1.87 30.70
CA TYR A 362 -27.09 -1.80 32.13
C TYR A 362 -25.89 -2.11 33.02
N TYR A 363 -25.07 -3.09 32.66
CA TYR A 363 -23.86 -3.44 33.40
C TYR A 363 -22.83 -2.30 33.39
N LEU A 364 -22.61 -1.66 32.24
CA LEU A 364 -21.75 -0.47 32.11
C LEU A 364 -22.30 0.74 32.89
N LYS A 365 -23.63 0.88 32.95
CA LYS A 365 -24.30 1.94 33.70
C LYS A 365 -24.06 1.78 35.21
N GLU A 366 -24.23 0.57 35.72
CA GLU A 366 -23.95 0.25 37.14
C GLU A 366 -22.50 0.56 37.51
N LYS A 367 -21.56 0.21 36.62
CA LYS A 367 -20.12 0.44 36.79
C LYS A 367 -19.65 1.86 36.46
N LYS A 368 -20.55 2.77 36.11
CA LYS A 368 -20.24 4.18 35.77
C LYS A 368 -19.21 4.33 34.65
N CYS A 369 -19.25 3.44 33.65
CA CYS A 369 -18.32 3.50 32.51
C CYS A 369 -18.64 4.63 31.52
N PHE A 370 -19.81 5.28 31.63
CA PHE A 370 -20.23 6.38 30.76
C PHE A 370 -19.77 7.75 31.28
N PRO A 371 -19.51 8.72 30.39
CA PRO A 371 -19.23 10.10 30.80
C PRO A 371 -20.39 10.74 31.57
N SER A 372 -20.09 11.69 32.45
CA SER A 372 -21.10 12.42 33.22
C SER A 372 -22.13 13.10 32.31
N GLY A 373 -23.42 12.88 32.59
CA GLY A 373 -24.54 13.49 31.88
C GLY A 373 -24.95 12.80 30.58
N VAL A 374 -24.42 11.59 30.30
CA VAL A 374 -24.86 10.78 29.15
C VAL A 374 -25.81 9.69 29.62
N GLU A 375 -26.97 9.59 28.95
CA GLU A 375 -27.93 8.51 29.18
C GLU A 375 -27.53 7.25 28.41
N MET A 376 -27.57 6.10 29.09
CA MET A 376 -27.18 4.81 28.50
C MET A 376 -28.04 4.42 27.29
N ILE A 377 -29.36 4.64 27.39
CA ILE A 377 -30.31 4.28 26.32
C ILE A 377 -30.00 5.08 25.05
N ASP A 378 -29.65 6.35 25.21
CA ASP A 378 -29.28 7.23 24.09
C ASP A 378 -27.99 6.73 23.40
N ALA A 379 -26.97 6.36 24.16
CA ALA A 379 -25.73 5.81 23.60
C ALA A 379 -25.96 4.47 22.88
N LEU A 380 -26.83 3.62 23.43
CA LEU A 380 -27.15 2.31 22.87
C LEU A 380 -27.98 2.42 21.57
N ASP A 381 -28.97 3.31 21.53
CA ASP A 381 -29.74 3.60 20.33
C ASP A 381 -28.83 4.13 19.21
N PHE A 382 -27.91 5.03 19.54
CA PHE A 382 -26.93 5.53 18.59
C PHE A 382 -26.00 4.41 18.07
N TYR A 383 -25.52 3.53 18.95
CA TYR A 383 -24.72 2.36 18.57
C TYR A 383 -25.43 1.46 17.55
N PHE A 384 -26.73 1.18 17.73
CA PHE A 384 -27.51 0.40 16.77
C PHE A 384 -27.66 1.12 15.42
N GLN A 385 -27.80 2.46 15.42
CA GLN A 385 -27.84 3.23 14.17
C GLN A 385 -26.51 3.11 13.41
N LEU A 386 -25.38 3.19 14.10
CA LEU A 386 -24.06 3.04 13.47
C LEU A 386 -23.86 1.66 12.84
N CYS A 387 -24.34 0.59 13.48
CA CYS A 387 -24.25 -0.77 12.95
C CYS A 387 -25.09 -0.97 11.66
N ALA A 388 -26.13 -0.15 11.48
CA ALA A 388 -27.05 -0.18 10.34
C ALA A 388 -26.64 0.74 9.16
N ILE A 389 -25.45 1.36 9.21
CA ILE A 389 -24.90 2.10 8.06
C ILE A 389 -24.62 1.13 6.92
N GLU A 390 -25.02 1.50 5.70
CA GLU A 390 -24.84 0.68 4.50
C GLU A 390 -23.69 1.20 3.63
N VAL A 391 -22.90 0.28 3.09
CA VAL A 391 -21.84 0.57 2.12
C VAL A 391 -21.86 -0.47 1.00
N THR A 392 -21.12 -0.22 -0.07
CA THR A 392 -20.77 -1.25 -1.06
C THR A 392 -19.33 -1.71 -0.84
N CYS A 393 -18.89 -2.76 -1.54
CA CYS A 393 -17.46 -3.13 -1.50
C CYS A 393 -16.60 -1.98 -2.03
N GLU A 394 -17.06 -1.29 -3.07
CA GLU A 394 -16.35 -0.18 -3.70
C GLU A 394 -16.11 0.96 -2.71
N SER A 395 -17.16 1.44 -2.03
CA SER A 395 -17.00 2.53 -1.05
C SER A 395 -16.25 2.06 0.20
N GLY A 396 -16.46 0.82 0.64
CA GLY A 396 -15.74 0.20 1.74
C GLY A 396 -14.22 0.09 1.49
N SER A 397 -13.80 -0.16 0.25
CA SER A 397 -12.38 -0.24 -0.12
C SER A 397 -11.69 1.12 -0.01
N VAL A 398 -12.35 2.20 -0.43
CA VAL A 398 -11.83 3.58 -0.31
C VAL A 398 -11.74 3.99 1.16
N MET A 399 -12.73 3.60 1.96
CA MET A 399 -12.70 3.82 3.41
C MET A 399 -11.52 3.10 4.09
N ALA A 400 -11.26 1.85 3.74
CA ALA A 400 -10.07 1.12 4.19
C ALA A 400 -8.78 1.79 3.71
N ALA A 401 -8.75 2.30 2.48
CA ALA A 401 -7.59 2.94 1.89
C ALA A 401 -7.29 4.30 2.55
N THR A 402 -8.32 5.01 3.01
CA THR A 402 -8.16 6.21 3.85
C THR A 402 -7.44 5.89 5.16
N LEU A 403 -7.70 4.74 5.78
CA LEU A 403 -6.93 4.26 6.93
C LEU A 403 -5.51 3.84 6.53
N ALA A 404 -5.34 3.18 5.37
CA ALA A 404 -4.03 2.83 4.84
C ALA A 404 -3.14 4.06 4.58
N ASN A 405 -3.75 5.18 4.19
CA ASN A 405 -3.10 6.44 3.81
C ASN A 405 -3.01 7.45 4.97
N GLY A 406 -2.97 6.97 6.22
CA GLY A 406 -2.77 7.84 7.38
C GLY A 406 -3.88 8.87 7.63
N GLY A 407 -5.11 8.57 7.17
CA GLY A 407 -6.29 9.41 7.37
C GLY A 407 -6.58 10.38 6.24
N ILE A 408 -5.86 10.30 5.12
CA ILE A 408 -6.09 11.10 3.91
C ILE A 408 -6.85 10.26 2.90
N CYS A 409 -8.00 10.74 2.41
CA CYS A 409 -8.76 10.00 1.41
C CYS A 409 -7.97 9.93 0.09
N PRO A 410 -7.70 8.73 -0.46
CA PRO A 410 -6.81 8.57 -1.61
C PRO A 410 -7.35 9.21 -2.89
N ILE A 411 -8.67 9.24 -3.07
CA ILE A 411 -9.32 9.74 -4.28
C ILE A 411 -9.72 11.22 -4.22
N THR A 412 -9.65 11.88 -3.05
CA THR A 412 -9.93 13.32 -2.92
C THR A 412 -8.73 14.12 -2.44
N GLY A 413 -7.78 13.50 -1.72
CA GLY A 413 -6.67 14.18 -1.06
C GLY A 413 -7.05 14.92 0.23
N GLU A 414 -8.30 14.82 0.68
CA GLU A 414 -8.77 15.47 1.91
C GLU A 414 -8.26 14.70 3.14
N ARG A 415 -7.77 15.43 4.16
CA ARG A 415 -7.45 14.85 5.47
C ARG A 415 -8.74 14.70 6.27
N VAL A 416 -9.17 13.46 6.47
CA VAL A 416 -10.41 13.11 7.18
C VAL A 416 -10.16 12.78 8.64
N LEU A 417 -9.05 12.11 8.94
CA LEU A 417 -8.69 11.67 10.30
C LEU A 417 -7.28 12.14 10.68
N SER A 418 -7.04 12.21 11.99
CA SER A 418 -5.69 12.47 12.51
C SER A 418 -4.83 11.21 12.37
N THR A 419 -3.54 11.39 12.15
CA THR A 419 -2.58 10.28 12.02
C THR A 419 -2.51 9.43 13.30
N GLU A 420 -2.68 10.06 14.46
CA GLU A 420 -2.79 9.40 15.76
C GLU A 420 -3.99 8.46 15.83
N ALA A 421 -5.18 8.94 15.44
CA ALA A 421 -6.40 8.13 15.42
C ALA A 421 -6.21 6.90 14.53
N VAL A 422 -5.70 7.10 13.31
CA VAL A 422 -5.48 6.00 12.36
C VAL A 422 -4.50 4.97 12.89
N ARG A 423 -3.36 5.40 13.44
CA ARG A 423 -2.36 4.48 14.01
C ARG A 423 -2.96 3.62 15.12
N ASN A 424 -3.72 4.23 16.03
CA ASN A 424 -4.32 3.49 17.13
C ASN A 424 -5.40 2.52 16.64
N THR A 425 -6.23 2.96 15.68
CA THR A 425 -7.27 2.12 15.07
C THR A 425 -6.66 0.89 14.42
N LEU A 426 -5.61 1.06 13.61
CA LEU A 426 -4.92 -0.07 12.96
C LEU A 426 -4.28 -1.03 13.97
N SER A 427 -3.73 -0.50 15.06
CA SER A 427 -3.14 -1.32 16.14
C SER A 427 -4.19 -2.21 16.83
N LEU A 428 -5.38 -1.65 17.08
CA LEU A 428 -6.50 -2.38 17.68
C LEU A 428 -7.18 -3.32 16.68
N MET A 429 -7.28 -2.95 15.40
CA MET A 429 -7.77 -3.85 14.35
C MET A 429 -6.87 -5.08 14.22
N HIS A 430 -5.54 -4.90 14.31
CA HIS A 430 -4.59 -6.01 14.24
C HIS A 430 -4.78 -7.02 15.38
N SER A 431 -4.97 -6.56 16.62
CA SER A 431 -5.03 -7.44 17.79
C SER A 431 -6.44 -7.92 18.18
N CYS A 432 -7.48 -7.14 17.84
CA CYS A 432 -8.84 -7.32 18.38
C CYS A 432 -9.95 -7.35 17.30
N GLY A 433 -9.60 -7.35 16.01
CA GLY A 433 -10.55 -7.06 14.94
C GLY A 433 -11.42 -8.22 14.43
N MET A 434 -10.99 -9.47 14.58
CA MET A 434 -11.60 -10.67 13.97
C MET A 434 -12.26 -11.60 15.01
N TYR A 435 -12.92 -11.02 16.02
CA TYR A 435 -13.55 -11.75 17.14
C TYR A 435 -12.54 -12.69 17.83
N ASP A 436 -12.95 -13.92 18.17
CA ASP A 436 -12.08 -14.92 18.79
C ASP A 436 -10.94 -15.39 17.85
N TYR A 437 -11.06 -15.14 16.54
CA TYR A 437 -10.03 -15.44 15.55
C TYR A 437 -8.93 -14.37 15.47
N SER A 438 -9.04 -13.25 16.19
CA SER A 438 -8.09 -12.13 16.08
C SER A 438 -6.63 -12.53 16.28
N GLY A 439 -6.33 -13.39 17.26
CA GLY A 439 -4.96 -13.84 17.52
C GLY A 439 -4.39 -14.73 16.40
N GLN A 440 -5.20 -15.65 15.87
CA GLN A 440 -4.80 -16.53 14.77
C GLN A 440 -4.67 -15.74 13.46
N PHE A 441 -5.60 -14.80 13.19
CA PHE A 441 -5.53 -13.92 12.05
C PHE A 441 -4.29 -13.01 12.10
N ALA A 442 -3.97 -12.43 13.25
CA ALA A 442 -2.77 -11.63 13.44
C ALA A 442 -1.47 -12.43 13.25
N PHE A 443 -1.50 -13.73 13.53
CA PHE A 443 -0.34 -14.61 13.36
C PHE A 443 -0.17 -15.15 11.93
N HIS A 444 -1.27 -15.53 11.26
CA HIS A 444 -1.22 -16.13 9.93
C HIS A 444 -1.28 -15.10 8.80
N VAL A 445 -2.16 -14.10 8.91
CA VAL A 445 -2.35 -13.05 7.90
C VAL A 445 -1.56 -11.80 8.27
N GLY A 446 -1.54 -11.44 9.55
CA GLY A 446 -0.71 -10.34 10.04
C GLY A 446 -1.11 -8.95 9.56
N LEU A 447 -2.33 -8.77 9.07
CA LEU A 447 -2.87 -7.49 8.60
C LEU A 447 -3.93 -6.94 9.55
N PRO A 448 -4.06 -5.61 9.72
CA PRO A 448 -5.20 -5.01 10.41
C PRO A 448 -6.51 -5.29 9.65
N ALA A 449 -7.46 -5.94 10.31
CA ALA A 449 -8.77 -6.22 9.72
C ALA A 449 -9.90 -6.05 10.73
N LYS A 450 -11.13 -5.88 10.26
CA LYS A 450 -12.34 -5.98 11.08
C LYS A 450 -13.41 -6.73 10.30
N SER A 451 -13.99 -7.76 10.90
CA SER A 451 -15.15 -8.46 10.34
C SER A 451 -16.47 -7.96 10.93
N GLY A 452 -17.52 -8.03 10.12
CA GLY A 452 -18.91 -7.79 10.46
C GLY A 452 -19.75 -9.03 10.17
N VAL A 453 -20.78 -9.25 10.99
CA VAL A 453 -21.68 -10.41 10.88
C VAL A 453 -22.56 -10.39 9.62
N SER A 454 -22.58 -9.27 8.88
CA SER A 454 -23.13 -9.16 7.53
C SER A 454 -22.30 -9.91 6.48
N GLY A 455 -21.15 -10.47 6.86
CA GLY A 455 -20.22 -11.09 5.94
C GLY A 455 -19.14 -10.14 5.41
N ALA A 456 -19.08 -8.91 5.92
CA ALA A 456 -18.09 -7.92 5.53
C ALA A 456 -16.75 -8.17 6.24
N VAL A 457 -15.65 -7.92 5.52
CA VAL A 457 -14.28 -7.88 6.06
C VAL A 457 -13.59 -6.63 5.53
N LEU A 458 -13.38 -5.67 6.42
CA LEU A 458 -12.60 -4.47 6.18
C LEU A 458 -11.13 -4.78 6.44
N LEU A 459 -10.30 -4.81 5.40
CA LEU A 459 -8.88 -5.16 5.48
C LEU A 459 -8.02 -3.96 5.08
N VAL A 460 -6.95 -3.70 5.84
CA VAL A 460 -6.03 -2.60 5.56
C VAL A 460 -4.61 -3.14 5.39
N VAL A 461 -3.95 -2.76 4.30
CA VAL A 461 -2.51 -2.94 4.10
C VAL A 461 -1.86 -1.56 4.25
N PRO A 462 -1.28 -1.25 5.43
CA PRO A 462 -0.79 0.10 5.73
C PRO A 462 0.20 0.61 4.67
N ASN A 463 0.03 1.86 4.25
CA ASN A 463 0.81 2.53 3.20
C ASN A 463 0.72 1.90 1.79
N VAL A 464 -0.17 0.94 1.55
CA VAL A 464 -0.34 0.29 0.24
C VAL A 464 -1.76 0.42 -0.27
N MET A 465 -2.73 -0.18 0.43
CA MET A 465 -4.12 -0.24 -0.03
C MET A 465 -5.11 -0.60 1.07
N GLY A 466 -6.39 -0.30 0.82
CA GLY A 466 -7.52 -0.84 1.54
C GLY A 466 -8.29 -1.85 0.68
N ILE A 467 -8.84 -2.87 1.32
CA ILE A 467 -9.61 -3.93 0.68
C ILE A 467 -10.91 -4.13 1.47
N MET A 468 -12.01 -4.30 0.75
CA MET A 468 -13.29 -4.72 1.31
C MET A 468 -13.72 -6.01 0.63
N CYS A 469 -13.87 -7.06 1.42
CA CYS A 469 -14.45 -8.34 0.99
C CYS A 469 -15.84 -8.47 1.59
N TRP A 470 -16.79 -9.04 0.84
CA TRP A 470 -18.14 -9.27 1.33
C TRP A 470 -18.71 -10.59 0.83
N SER A 471 -18.94 -11.51 1.77
CA SER A 471 -19.73 -12.73 1.55
C SER A 471 -20.60 -13.02 2.78
N PRO A 472 -21.94 -13.02 2.64
CA PRO A 472 -22.87 -13.23 3.76
C PRO A 472 -22.66 -14.50 4.61
N PRO A 473 -22.23 -15.65 4.06
CA PRO A 473 -21.93 -16.83 4.87
C PRO A 473 -20.75 -16.60 5.83
N VAL A 474 -21.04 -16.72 7.13
CA VAL A 474 -20.05 -16.60 8.21
C VAL A 474 -19.73 -17.96 8.84
N ASP A 475 -18.53 -18.06 9.41
CA ASP A 475 -18.07 -19.20 10.17
C ASP A 475 -18.73 -19.26 11.57
N LYS A 476 -18.32 -20.23 12.39
CA LYS A 476 -18.84 -20.40 13.77
C LYS A 476 -18.48 -19.24 14.71
N VAL A 477 -17.47 -18.44 14.36
CA VAL A 477 -16.95 -17.33 15.15
C VAL A 477 -17.60 -16.00 14.73
N GLY A 478 -18.19 -15.94 13.54
CA GLY A 478 -18.88 -14.78 12.97
C GLY A 478 -18.09 -14.03 11.90
N ASN A 479 -17.00 -14.62 11.38
CA ASN A 479 -16.21 -14.04 10.29
C ASN A 479 -16.65 -14.61 8.93
N SER A 480 -16.53 -13.81 7.85
CA SER A 480 -16.83 -14.29 6.49
C SER A 480 -15.86 -15.39 6.06
N VAL A 481 -16.40 -16.52 5.60
CA VAL A 481 -15.58 -17.69 5.18
C VAL A 481 -14.71 -17.33 3.98
N ARG A 482 -15.33 -16.87 2.88
CA ARG A 482 -14.61 -16.47 1.66
C ARG A 482 -13.68 -15.28 1.92
N GLY A 483 -14.11 -14.35 2.77
CA GLY A 483 -13.30 -13.19 3.19
C GLY A 483 -11.98 -13.60 3.87
N ILE A 484 -12.02 -14.55 4.80
CA ILE A 484 -10.79 -15.05 5.45
C ILE A 484 -9.89 -15.77 4.44
N ARG A 485 -10.45 -16.66 3.61
CA ARG A 485 -9.66 -17.40 2.61
C ARG A 485 -8.95 -16.48 1.63
N PHE A 486 -9.64 -15.44 1.17
CA PHE A 486 -9.03 -14.40 0.35
C PHE A 486 -7.85 -13.74 1.05
N CYS A 487 -7.97 -13.40 2.34
CA CYS A 487 -6.88 -12.78 3.10
C CYS A 487 -5.68 -13.71 3.30
N GLU A 488 -5.91 -15.00 3.56
CA GLU A 488 -4.87 -16.01 3.73
C GLU A 488 -4.08 -16.23 2.43
N GLU A 489 -4.79 -16.36 1.30
CA GLU A 489 -4.17 -16.51 -0.01
C GLU A 489 -3.39 -15.26 -0.43
N LEU A 490 -3.94 -14.07 -0.17
CA LEU A 490 -3.29 -12.79 -0.46
C LEU A 490 -1.89 -12.70 0.17
N VAL A 491 -1.77 -13.06 1.45
CA VAL A 491 -0.50 -13.00 2.19
C VAL A 491 0.42 -14.19 1.90
N SER A 492 -0.14 -15.30 1.40
CA SER A 492 0.67 -16.43 0.91
C SER A 492 1.43 -16.07 -0.38
N LEU A 493 0.80 -15.29 -1.26
CA LEU A 493 1.36 -14.87 -2.54
C LEU A 493 2.18 -13.59 -2.45
N PHE A 494 1.74 -12.61 -1.64
CA PHE A 494 2.39 -11.30 -1.52
C PHE A 494 3.07 -11.08 -0.17
N ASN A 495 4.12 -10.27 -0.16
CA ASN A 495 4.85 -9.87 1.06
C ASN A 495 4.14 -8.75 1.86
N PHE A 496 2.83 -8.91 2.09
CA PHE A 496 2.01 -7.94 2.81
C PHE A 496 1.92 -8.20 4.31
N HIS A 497 2.34 -9.36 4.80
CA HIS A 497 2.34 -9.63 6.24
C HIS A 497 3.14 -8.53 6.97
N ASN A 498 2.62 -7.97 8.07
CA ASN A 498 3.30 -6.87 8.77
C ASN A 498 4.74 -7.19 9.21
N TYR A 499 5.04 -8.48 9.41
CA TYR A 499 6.36 -8.99 9.81
C TYR A 499 7.12 -9.70 8.68
N ASP A 500 6.68 -9.60 7.42
CA ASP A 500 7.43 -10.12 6.28
C ASP A 500 8.64 -9.25 5.95
N ASN A 501 9.67 -9.87 5.36
CA ASN A 501 10.89 -9.19 4.96
C ASN A 501 10.73 -8.54 3.58
N LEU A 502 10.98 -7.23 3.50
CA LEU A 502 10.89 -6.47 2.25
C LEU A 502 12.12 -6.61 1.35
N ARG A 503 13.24 -7.18 1.84
CA ARG A 503 14.51 -7.29 1.11
C ARG A 503 14.84 -8.72 0.68
N HIS A 504 14.58 -9.69 1.54
CA HIS A 504 14.95 -11.09 1.33
C HIS A 504 13.69 -11.95 1.38
N PHE A 505 13.14 -12.28 0.22
CA PHE A 505 12.00 -13.17 0.06
C PHE A 505 12.23 -14.10 -1.15
N LEU A 506 11.97 -15.39 -0.99
CA LEU A 506 12.35 -16.42 -1.99
C LEU A 506 11.22 -16.76 -2.98
N ARG A 507 9.96 -16.63 -2.58
CA ARG A 507 8.80 -17.08 -3.38
C ARG A 507 7.65 -16.09 -3.47
N LYS A 508 7.54 -15.14 -2.54
CA LYS A 508 6.45 -14.16 -2.53
C LYS A 508 6.72 -13.03 -3.53
N HIS A 509 5.66 -12.42 -4.02
CA HIS A 509 5.72 -11.25 -4.89
C HIS A 509 5.63 -9.96 -4.08
N ASP A 510 6.37 -8.93 -4.50
CA ASP A 510 6.23 -7.57 -3.97
C ASP A 510 5.71 -6.65 -5.08
N PRO A 511 4.41 -6.31 -5.08
CA PRO A 511 3.82 -5.50 -6.15
C PRO A 511 4.24 -4.03 -6.06
N ARG A 512 4.99 -3.62 -5.03
CA ARG A 512 5.57 -2.28 -4.94
C ARG A 512 6.79 -2.09 -5.83
N ARG A 513 7.33 -3.18 -6.36
CA ARG A 513 8.53 -3.18 -7.20
C ARG A 513 8.16 -3.51 -8.63
N GLN A 514 8.89 -2.92 -9.59
CA GLN A 514 8.68 -3.18 -11.01
C GLN A 514 9.32 -4.52 -11.40
N SER A 515 8.60 -5.35 -12.15
CA SER A 515 9.09 -6.61 -12.69
C SER A 515 10.30 -6.34 -13.58
N GLY A 516 11.47 -6.88 -13.17
CA GLY A 516 12.74 -6.72 -13.87
C GLY A 516 13.67 -5.66 -13.29
N ASP A 517 13.18 -4.64 -12.57
CA ASP A 517 14.06 -3.64 -11.95
C ASP A 517 14.88 -4.26 -10.81
N ASP A 518 14.29 -5.15 -10.01
CA ASP A 518 15.01 -5.91 -8.99
C ASP A 518 16.06 -6.86 -9.58
N ARG A 519 15.70 -7.55 -10.66
CA ARG A 519 16.63 -8.46 -11.35
C ARG A 519 17.78 -7.66 -11.95
N ASN A 520 17.47 -6.57 -12.66
CA ASN A 520 18.49 -5.71 -13.28
C ASN A 520 19.35 -5.01 -12.24
N LYS A 521 18.80 -4.49 -11.15
CA LYS A 521 19.57 -3.93 -10.03
C LYS A 521 20.45 -4.98 -9.37
N SER A 522 19.91 -6.19 -9.15
CA SER A 522 20.69 -7.29 -8.59
C SER A 522 21.83 -7.70 -9.52
N VAL A 523 21.56 -7.82 -10.82
CA VAL A 523 22.58 -8.08 -11.86
C VAL A 523 23.62 -6.96 -11.86
N VAL A 524 23.23 -5.70 -11.93
CA VAL A 524 24.14 -4.55 -11.96
C VAL A 524 24.99 -4.49 -10.69
N ASN A 525 24.41 -4.69 -9.51
CA ASN A 525 25.14 -4.71 -8.25
C ASN A 525 26.15 -5.87 -8.19
N LEU A 526 25.76 -7.04 -8.71
CA LEU A 526 26.61 -8.22 -8.81
C LEU A 526 27.78 -7.99 -9.79
N MET A 527 27.51 -7.43 -10.97
CA MET A 527 28.53 -7.08 -11.96
C MET A 527 29.47 -5.99 -11.45
N PHE A 528 28.95 -4.98 -10.75
CA PHE A 528 29.77 -3.92 -10.18
C PHE A 528 30.70 -4.43 -9.07
N ALA A 529 30.23 -5.37 -8.24
CA ALA A 529 31.05 -6.04 -7.25
C ALA A 529 32.17 -6.87 -7.92
N ALA A 530 31.87 -7.56 -9.02
CA ALA A 530 32.87 -8.28 -9.80
C ALA A 530 33.89 -7.34 -10.48
N HIS A 531 33.44 -6.23 -11.05
CA HIS A 531 34.29 -5.22 -11.69
C HIS A 531 35.24 -4.51 -10.70
N SER A 532 34.74 -4.20 -9.50
CA SER A 532 35.52 -3.50 -8.46
C SER A 532 36.45 -4.41 -7.65
N GLY A 533 36.33 -5.74 -7.80
CA GLY A 533 37.09 -6.70 -7.00
C GLY A 533 36.56 -6.90 -5.57
N ASP A 534 35.33 -6.48 -5.26
CA ASP A 534 34.76 -6.59 -3.90
C ASP A 534 34.23 -7.99 -3.60
N VAL A 535 35.14 -8.88 -3.17
CA VAL A 535 34.81 -10.24 -2.72
C VAL A 535 33.87 -10.23 -1.51
N SER A 536 33.89 -9.20 -0.66
CA SER A 536 33.01 -9.13 0.51
C SER A 536 31.55 -8.89 0.11
N ALA A 537 31.30 -8.04 -0.90
CA ALA A 537 29.99 -7.90 -1.50
C ALA A 537 29.51 -9.20 -2.16
N LEU A 538 30.35 -9.87 -2.94
CA LEU A 538 30.01 -11.14 -3.58
C LEU A 538 29.71 -12.25 -2.55
N ARG A 539 30.46 -12.34 -1.46
CA ARG A 539 30.17 -13.24 -0.34
C ARG A 539 28.80 -12.96 0.28
N ARG A 540 28.44 -11.69 0.48
CA ARG A 540 27.10 -11.32 0.98
C ARG A 540 25.99 -11.72 0.00
N PHE A 541 26.20 -11.53 -1.30
CA PHE A 541 25.22 -11.93 -2.31
C PHE A 541 25.05 -13.46 -2.37
N ALA A 542 26.14 -14.22 -2.35
CA ALA A 542 26.10 -15.68 -2.30
C ALA A 542 25.39 -16.19 -1.02
N LEU A 543 25.69 -15.60 0.15
CA LEU A 543 25.01 -15.93 1.41
C LEU A 543 23.52 -15.59 1.39
N SER A 544 23.08 -14.60 0.60
CA SER A 544 21.67 -14.26 0.41
C SER A 544 20.94 -15.18 -0.59
N SER A 545 21.58 -16.27 -1.02
CA SER A 545 21.07 -17.20 -2.06
C SER A 545 20.77 -16.51 -3.39
N MET A 546 21.51 -15.44 -3.72
CA MET A 546 21.40 -14.81 -5.04
C MET A 546 21.99 -15.74 -6.09
N ASN A 547 21.33 -15.85 -7.24
CA ASN A 547 21.86 -16.62 -8.36
C ASN A 547 23.10 -15.90 -8.94
N MET A 548 24.27 -16.53 -8.81
CA MET A 548 25.54 -15.98 -9.26
C MET A 548 25.78 -16.12 -10.79
N GLU A 549 24.88 -16.84 -11.48
CA GLU A 549 24.91 -17.02 -12.95
C GLU A 549 24.03 -16.01 -13.69
N LEU A 550 23.56 -14.97 -13.01
CA LEU A 550 22.77 -13.91 -13.63
C LEU A 550 23.59 -13.21 -14.72
N LYS A 551 22.94 -12.99 -15.87
CA LYS A 551 23.54 -12.37 -17.05
C LYS A 551 23.11 -10.92 -17.21
N ASP A 552 24.03 -10.07 -17.67
CA ASP A 552 23.73 -8.68 -18.05
C ASP A 552 23.11 -8.58 -19.46
N TYR A 553 22.93 -7.35 -19.95
CA TYR A 553 22.35 -7.08 -21.27
C TYR A 553 23.22 -7.62 -22.43
N ASP A 554 24.52 -7.82 -22.21
CA ASP A 554 25.47 -8.42 -23.16
C ASP A 554 25.64 -9.94 -22.93
N SER A 555 24.74 -10.56 -22.16
CA SER A 555 24.78 -11.98 -21.81
C SER A 555 26.02 -12.41 -21.02
N ARG A 556 26.75 -11.47 -20.41
CA ARG A 556 27.94 -11.75 -19.60
C ARG A 556 27.55 -12.13 -18.18
N THR A 557 28.25 -13.09 -17.61
CA THR A 557 28.16 -13.46 -16.19
C THR A 557 29.18 -12.66 -15.36
N PRO A 558 29.08 -12.63 -14.02
CA PRO A 558 30.08 -11.96 -13.18
C PRO A 558 31.50 -12.52 -13.39
N LEU A 559 31.60 -13.78 -13.83
CA LEU A 559 32.87 -14.42 -14.16
C LEU A 559 33.54 -13.81 -15.40
N HIS A 560 32.77 -13.43 -16.43
CA HIS A 560 33.30 -12.70 -17.59
C HIS A 560 33.89 -11.36 -17.16
N VAL A 561 33.14 -10.60 -16.36
CA VAL A 561 33.57 -9.28 -15.88
C VAL A 561 34.81 -9.38 -14.99
N ALA A 562 34.84 -10.34 -14.06
CA ALA A 562 36.00 -10.56 -13.20
C ALA A 562 37.24 -11.01 -14.00
N ALA A 563 37.05 -11.81 -15.05
CA ALA A 563 38.12 -12.29 -15.92
C ALA A 563 38.69 -11.18 -16.81
N ALA A 564 37.85 -10.28 -17.31
CA ALA A 564 38.26 -9.13 -18.10
C ALA A 564 39.06 -8.10 -17.28
N GLU A 565 38.74 -7.91 -16.00
CA GLU A 565 39.45 -6.97 -15.10
C GLU A 565 40.68 -7.59 -14.43
N GLY A 566 40.79 -8.92 -14.41
CA GLY A 566 41.93 -9.64 -13.83
C GLY A 566 41.85 -9.86 -12.30
N HIS A 567 40.66 -9.84 -11.71
CA HIS A 567 40.49 -10.00 -10.24
C HIS A 567 40.54 -11.47 -9.82
N VAL A 568 41.74 -11.96 -9.50
CA VAL A 568 42.01 -13.37 -9.12
C VAL A 568 41.13 -13.86 -7.97
N ASP A 569 41.02 -13.09 -6.89
CA ASP A 569 40.24 -13.49 -5.70
C ASP A 569 38.73 -13.62 -5.99
N VAL A 570 38.21 -12.79 -6.91
CA VAL A 570 36.82 -12.86 -7.34
C VAL A 570 36.59 -14.08 -8.22
N VAL A 571 37.51 -14.36 -9.15
CA VAL A 571 37.44 -15.55 -10.02
C VAL A 571 37.45 -16.82 -9.17
N LEU A 572 38.39 -16.95 -8.22
CA LEU A 572 38.46 -18.07 -7.27
C LEU A 572 37.16 -18.21 -6.48
N PHE A 573 36.61 -17.10 -5.97
CA PHE A 573 35.35 -17.15 -5.24
C PHE A 573 34.19 -17.65 -6.12
N LEU A 574 34.09 -17.18 -7.37
CA LEU A 574 33.02 -17.56 -8.28
C LEU A 574 33.13 -19.00 -8.79
N THR A 575 34.35 -19.50 -9.03
CA THR A 575 34.59 -20.88 -9.51
C THR A 575 34.55 -21.89 -8.37
N GLU A 576 35.29 -21.68 -7.28
CA GLU A 576 35.41 -22.66 -6.19
C GLU A 576 34.19 -22.65 -5.26
N ALA A 577 33.74 -21.46 -4.83
CA ALA A 577 32.68 -21.35 -3.82
C ALA A 577 31.27 -21.30 -4.45
N CYS A 578 31.10 -20.60 -5.57
CA CYS A 578 29.79 -20.46 -6.22
C CYS A 578 29.55 -21.43 -7.38
N ARG A 579 30.58 -22.15 -7.86
CA ARG A 579 30.51 -23.11 -8.97
C ARG A 579 29.82 -22.57 -10.23
N VAL A 580 30.11 -21.32 -10.59
CA VAL A 580 29.56 -20.69 -11.80
C VAL A 580 30.10 -21.42 -13.04
N ASN A 581 29.23 -21.68 -14.03
CA ASN A 581 29.64 -22.33 -15.26
C ASN A 581 30.64 -21.47 -16.08
N PRO A 582 31.86 -21.95 -16.35
CA PRO A 582 32.89 -21.20 -17.09
C PRO A 582 32.69 -21.26 -18.61
N LEU A 583 31.81 -22.13 -19.12
CA LEU A 583 31.59 -22.32 -20.57
C LEU A 583 30.45 -21.47 -21.13
N VAL A 584 29.88 -20.59 -20.32
CA VAL A 584 28.82 -19.68 -20.75
C VAL A 584 29.40 -18.70 -21.74
N LYS A 585 28.78 -18.60 -22.92
CA LYS A 585 29.15 -17.60 -23.93
C LYS A 585 28.40 -16.29 -23.72
N ASP A 586 29.09 -15.20 -23.97
CA ASP A 586 28.52 -13.86 -24.06
C ASP A 586 27.84 -13.61 -25.44
N ARG A 587 27.41 -12.36 -25.68
CA ARG A 587 26.81 -11.93 -26.94
C ARG A 587 27.76 -12.05 -28.15
N TRP A 588 29.07 -11.95 -27.93
CA TRP A 588 30.09 -12.01 -28.98
C TRP A 588 30.62 -13.44 -29.21
N GLY A 589 30.14 -14.40 -28.41
CA GLY A 589 30.54 -15.81 -28.48
C GLY A 589 31.80 -16.13 -27.68
N ASN A 590 32.32 -15.16 -26.93
CA ASN A 590 33.48 -15.31 -26.07
C ASN A 590 33.07 -15.99 -24.77
N ILE A 591 33.97 -16.79 -24.21
CA ILE A 591 33.88 -17.32 -22.85
C ILE A 591 34.80 -16.52 -21.91
N PRO A 592 34.64 -16.61 -20.58
CA PRO A 592 35.46 -15.84 -19.62
C PRO A 592 36.97 -16.01 -19.80
N ARG A 593 37.44 -17.16 -20.27
CA ARG A 593 38.87 -17.36 -20.56
C ARG A 593 39.32 -16.52 -21.76
N ASP A 594 38.48 -16.39 -22.78
CA ASP A 594 38.80 -15.66 -24.01
C ASP A 594 38.89 -14.16 -23.68
N ASP A 595 38.04 -13.68 -22.77
CA ASP A 595 38.14 -12.33 -22.20
C ASP A 595 39.46 -12.15 -21.43
N ALA A 596 39.85 -13.09 -20.56
CA ALA A 596 41.14 -13.03 -19.87
C ALA A 596 42.34 -13.00 -20.83
N ILE A 597 42.27 -13.74 -21.94
CA ILE A 597 43.29 -13.74 -23.01
C ILE A 597 43.31 -12.39 -23.72
N GLN A 598 42.13 -11.85 -24.07
CA GLN A 598 42.00 -10.58 -24.79
C GLN A 598 42.60 -9.41 -24.00
N PHE A 599 42.41 -9.39 -22.67
CA PHE A 599 42.94 -8.34 -21.80
C PHE A 599 44.34 -8.65 -21.21
N GLY A 600 44.87 -9.85 -21.45
CA GLY A 600 46.26 -10.23 -21.11
C GLY A 600 46.47 -10.66 -19.65
N HIS A 601 45.44 -11.21 -19.00
CA HIS A 601 45.49 -11.67 -17.60
C HIS A 601 45.87 -13.15 -17.49
N THR A 602 47.18 -13.44 -17.52
CA THR A 602 47.71 -14.82 -17.53
C THR A 602 47.40 -15.63 -16.27
N ASP A 603 47.25 -14.99 -15.11
CA ASP A 603 47.01 -15.68 -13.84
C ASP A 603 45.56 -16.18 -13.76
N VAL A 604 44.61 -15.35 -14.21
CA VAL A 604 43.20 -15.72 -14.32
C VAL A 604 42.99 -16.80 -15.38
N MET A 605 43.70 -16.70 -16.52
CA MET A 605 43.63 -17.70 -17.59
C MET A 605 43.97 -19.11 -17.07
N LYS A 606 45.05 -19.26 -16.31
CA LYS A 606 45.44 -20.56 -15.73
C LYS A 606 44.37 -21.13 -14.81
N ILE A 607 43.80 -20.29 -13.94
CA ILE A 607 42.73 -20.71 -13.00
C ILE A 607 41.49 -21.18 -13.76
N LEU A 608 41.11 -20.47 -14.83
CA LEU A 608 39.97 -20.85 -15.67
C LEU A 608 40.25 -22.12 -16.49
N GLU A 609 41.46 -22.31 -17.02
CA GLU A 609 41.87 -23.54 -17.72
C GLU A 609 41.83 -24.76 -16.81
N GLU A 610 42.36 -24.65 -15.58
CA GLU A 610 42.31 -25.71 -14.58
C GLU A 610 40.86 -26.06 -14.23
N TYR A 611 40.01 -25.04 -14.03
CA TYR A 611 38.60 -25.24 -13.70
C TYR A 611 37.79 -25.84 -14.86
N GLU A 612 38.08 -25.46 -16.12
CA GLU A 612 37.48 -26.08 -17.32
C GLU A 612 37.83 -27.57 -17.45
N GLN A 613 39.08 -27.95 -17.17
CA GLN A 613 39.52 -29.35 -17.20
C GLN A 613 38.77 -30.19 -16.15
N ILE A 614 38.61 -29.66 -14.93
CA ILE A 614 37.87 -30.32 -13.85
C ILE A 614 36.38 -30.47 -14.22
N ASN A 615 35.76 -29.45 -14.79
CA ASN A 615 34.34 -29.49 -15.15
C ASN A 615 34.05 -30.46 -16.31
N ASN A 616 34.96 -30.54 -17.29
CA ASN A 616 34.87 -31.53 -18.37
C ASN A 616 34.99 -32.98 -17.86
N GLN A 617 35.84 -33.24 -16.86
CA GLN A 617 35.96 -34.58 -16.26
C GLN A 617 34.67 -35.01 -15.52
N GLN A 618 34.00 -34.10 -14.82
CA GLN A 618 32.72 -34.38 -14.13
C GLN A 618 31.56 -34.61 -15.10
N THR A 619 31.50 -33.85 -16.20
CA THR A 619 30.45 -34.02 -17.22
C THR A 619 30.56 -35.36 -17.94
N THR A 620 31.77 -35.90 -18.09
CA THR A 620 32.03 -37.20 -18.73
C THR A 620 31.67 -38.40 -17.82
N GLN A 621 31.70 -38.24 -16.49
CA GLN A 621 31.29 -39.30 -15.55
C GLN A 621 29.77 -39.48 -15.47
N ILE A 622 28.99 -38.39 -15.57
CA ILE A 622 27.52 -38.44 -15.52
C ILE A 622 26.94 -39.15 -16.77
N SER A 623 27.59 -39.01 -17.93
CA SER A 623 27.18 -39.72 -19.15
C SER A 623 27.47 -41.22 -19.18
N VAL A 624 28.23 -41.75 -18.20
CA VAL A 624 28.61 -43.17 -18.14
C VAL A 624 27.71 -43.98 -17.19
N GLU A 625 27.04 -43.35 -16.23
CA GLU A 625 26.11 -44.05 -15.32
C GLU A 625 24.70 -44.28 -15.91
N ASP A 626 24.27 -43.51 -16.91
CA ASP A 626 22.97 -43.68 -17.59
C ASP A 626 22.99 -44.64 -18.79
N VAL A 627 24.12 -45.33 -19.05
CA VAL A 627 24.23 -46.34 -20.11
C VAL A 627 24.70 -47.66 -19.51
N ASN A 628 23.80 -48.30 -18.75
CA ASN A 628 23.91 -49.74 -18.50
C ASN A 628 22.77 -50.46 -19.25
N PRO A 629 22.99 -50.92 -20.49
CA PRO A 629 22.06 -51.79 -21.18
C PRO A 629 22.48 -53.24 -20.92
N GLN A 630 21.71 -54.01 -20.14
CA GLN A 630 21.54 -55.47 -20.24
C GLN A 630 20.71 -55.99 -19.04
N THR A 631 19.45 -56.43 -19.22
CA THR A 631 18.90 -57.70 -19.77
C THR A 631 18.57 -58.73 -18.69
N SER A 632 17.48 -59.46 -18.98
CA SER A 632 16.87 -60.64 -18.35
C SER A 632 16.04 -60.44 -17.09
#